data_AF-A0A0P6XAT2-F1
#
_entry.id   AF-A0A0P6XAT2-F1
#
_cell.length_a   1.000
_cell.length_b   1.000
_cell.length_c   1.000
_cell.angle_alpha   90.00
_cell.angle_beta   90.00
_cell.angle_gamma   90.00
#
_symmetry.space_group_name_H-M   'P 1'
#
loop_
_entity.id
_entity.type
_entity.pdbx_description
1 polymer ?
#
loop_
_entity_poly.entity_id
_entity_poly.type
_entity_poly.pdbx_seq_one_letter_code
_entity_poly.pdbx_strand_id
1 'polypeptide(L)'
;MSKKRLTLFSAIVILVFILYACTSPQSQQTEKSLETAARPTEVPFTSTPRPTRTATPLPSPTSTATPLPVTLQGTLFFDIDGSGSRNNIEMKYYDGLIHPKNPRFRQNPDLVKVLERYILFHPLTKDGTTITIMEPGLSGFQVCATLKKTVSMCAVSDAEGNFSMANESIRLGDAVGLTISDAREEKVGTMSYQNRYVKSVTIPAYEMHGVKVPEQHLVQTNLMKLSNTFNVTADNEPMLIGLMQGFLPYPPLKGSPYIYSFFDHDPRIGYGLDWRGRTGLTPKTYNHPPNKMTDNLDGVDIGGQKGDFVLSMGFGMAAARKSETMGNQVVVMIDNIPQSVTYSHLDTILITELQEVFNGQIIGTNGRTGKDVGAPHVHLDVGNTGVDPFGDPNGTYAQVWSRAFSPAEFP
;
A
#
# COMPACT_ATOMS: atom_id res chain seq x y z
N MET A 1 -0.82 -16.06 36.82
CA MET A 1 -2.29 -15.97 36.74
C MET A 1 -2.68 -14.82 35.82
N SER A 2 -3.77 -14.94 35.06
CA SER A 2 -4.29 -14.00 34.03
C SER A 2 -3.83 -14.23 32.58
N LYS A 3 -4.32 -15.33 31.97
CA LYS A 3 -4.36 -15.54 30.51
C LYS A 3 -5.80 -15.60 29.95
N LYS A 4 -6.79 -15.08 30.68
CA LYS A 4 -8.22 -15.20 30.32
C LYS A 4 -8.97 -13.88 30.06
N ARG A 5 -8.29 -12.74 29.95
CA ARG A 5 -8.97 -11.44 29.65
C ARG A 5 -8.77 -10.92 28.21
N LEU A 6 -7.93 -11.56 27.40
CA LEU A 6 -7.57 -11.04 26.07
C LEU A 6 -8.50 -11.47 24.92
N THR A 7 -9.38 -12.45 25.13
CA THR A 7 -10.27 -12.96 24.06
C THR A 7 -11.62 -12.24 23.95
N LEU A 8 -12.03 -11.47 24.98
CA LEU A 8 -13.34 -10.81 24.99
C LEU A 8 -13.31 -9.44 24.28
N PHE A 9 -12.18 -8.73 24.31
CA PHE A 9 -12.06 -7.39 23.69
C PHE A 9 -11.95 -7.46 22.16
N SER A 10 -11.28 -8.48 21.61
CA SER A 10 -11.19 -8.68 20.15
C SER A 10 -12.53 -9.03 19.51
N ALA A 11 -13.37 -9.78 20.23
CA ALA A 11 -14.72 -10.12 19.77
C ALA A 11 -15.65 -8.89 19.72
N ILE A 12 -15.50 -7.94 20.64
CA ILE A 12 -16.35 -6.74 20.71
C ILE A 12 -16.04 -5.77 19.56
N VAL A 13 -14.77 -5.60 19.17
CA VAL A 13 -14.39 -4.76 18.03
C VAL A 13 -14.93 -5.37 16.72
N ILE A 14 -14.78 -6.68 16.53
CA ILE A 14 -15.34 -7.37 15.35
C ILE A 14 -16.87 -7.31 15.31
N LEU A 15 -17.56 -7.40 16.46
CA LEU A 15 -19.04 -7.34 16.52
C LEU A 15 -19.59 -5.95 16.19
N VAL A 16 -18.90 -4.87 16.60
CA VAL A 16 -19.29 -3.49 16.27
C VAL A 16 -19.16 -3.24 14.76
N PHE A 17 -18.18 -3.84 14.09
CA PHE A 17 -18.04 -3.75 12.63
C PHE A 17 -19.11 -4.57 11.87
N ILE A 18 -19.51 -5.75 12.35
CA ILE A 18 -20.57 -6.56 11.72
C ILE A 18 -21.95 -5.90 11.84
N LEU A 19 -22.24 -5.24 12.98
CA LEU A 19 -23.52 -4.54 13.18
C LEU A 19 -23.66 -3.28 12.32
N TYR A 20 -22.56 -2.59 11.99
CA TYR A 20 -22.60 -1.39 11.16
C TYR A 20 -22.84 -1.73 9.66
N ALA A 21 -22.34 -2.87 9.18
CA ALA A 21 -22.53 -3.32 7.79
C ALA A 21 -23.98 -3.73 7.45
N CYS A 22 -24.85 -3.95 8.45
CA CYS A 22 -26.25 -4.34 8.25
C CYS A 22 -27.26 -3.18 8.26
N THR A 23 -26.82 -1.93 8.34
CA THR A 23 -27.73 -0.76 8.36
C THR A 23 -27.48 0.18 7.19
N SER A 24 -27.66 -0.33 5.97
CA SER A 24 -27.87 0.53 4.80
C SER A 24 -29.35 0.96 4.76
N PRO A 25 -29.69 2.25 4.71
CA PRO A 25 -31.07 2.68 4.59
C PRO A 25 -31.56 2.44 3.15
N GLN A 26 -32.56 1.55 3.00
CA GLN A 26 -33.36 1.47 1.79
C GLN A 26 -34.07 2.81 1.58
N SER A 27 -33.81 3.48 0.45
CA SER A 27 -34.61 4.62 0.02
C SER A 27 -36.00 4.14 -0.35
N GLN A 28 -36.99 4.41 0.50
CA GLN A 28 -38.39 4.25 0.15
C GLN A 28 -38.81 5.43 -0.74
N GLN A 29 -39.04 5.17 -2.03
CA GLN A 29 -39.85 6.05 -2.86
C GLN A 29 -41.31 5.81 -2.54
N THR A 30 -41.96 6.83 -1.98
CA THR A 30 -43.39 6.86 -1.72
C THR A 30 -44.10 7.44 -2.95
N GLU A 31 -44.69 6.59 -3.78
CA GLU A 31 -45.66 7.01 -4.79
C GLU A 31 -47.02 7.20 -4.12
N LYS A 32 -47.52 8.44 -4.17
CA LYS A 32 -48.80 8.86 -3.62
C LYS A 32 -49.83 8.86 -4.75
N SER A 33 -50.59 7.78 -4.88
CA SER A 33 -51.80 7.72 -5.70
C SER A 33 -53.00 8.17 -4.87
N LEU A 34 -53.64 9.28 -5.25
CA LEU A 34 -54.93 9.69 -4.72
C LEU A 34 -55.96 9.57 -5.83
N GLU A 35 -56.87 8.64 -5.63
CA GLU A 35 -58.04 8.36 -6.44
C GLU A 35 -59.18 9.29 -5.99
N THR A 36 -59.81 10.01 -6.91
CA THR A 36 -61.11 10.65 -6.66
C THR A 36 -61.97 10.54 -7.91
N ALA A 37 -63.04 9.76 -7.78
CA ALA A 37 -64.06 9.54 -8.77
C ALA A 37 -65.00 10.75 -8.89
N ALA A 38 -65.30 11.15 -10.13
CA ALA A 38 -66.45 11.98 -10.46
C ALA A 38 -67.17 11.44 -11.72
N ARG A 39 -68.50 11.49 -11.62
CA ARG A 39 -69.55 10.88 -12.45
C ARG A 39 -69.78 11.64 -13.78
N PRO A 40 -70.40 11.04 -14.82
CA PRO A 40 -70.23 11.48 -16.21
C PRO A 40 -71.26 12.54 -16.64
N THR A 41 -70.88 13.35 -17.64
CA THR A 41 -71.78 14.19 -18.43
C THR A 41 -71.61 13.83 -19.90
N GLU A 42 -72.72 13.44 -20.55
CA GLU A 42 -72.82 13.12 -21.97
C GLU A 42 -72.61 14.37 -22.86
N VAL A 43 -71.85 14.21 -23.95
CA VAL A 43 -71.70 15.22 -25.02
C VAL A 43 -71.57 14.48 -26.37
N PRO A 44 -72.07 15.03 -27.50
CA PRO A 44 -72.45 14.25 -28.68
C PRO A 44 -71.29 13.80 -29.56
N PHE A 45 -71.50 12.65 -30.21
CA PHE A 45 -70.65 12.09 -31.25
C PHE A 45 -70.38 13.10 -32.36
N THR A 46 -69.10 13.46 -32.52
CA THR A 46 -68.58 14.11 -33.73
C THR A 46 -67.66 13.11 -34.43
N SER A 47 -67.96 12.79 -35.69
CA SER A 47 -67.21 11.82 -36.50
C SER A 47 -65.82 12.35 -36.85
N THR A 48 -64.79 11.82 -36.18
CA THR A 48 -63.38 12.11 -36.47
C THR A 48 -62.94 11.40 -37.76
N PRO A 49 -62.25 12.08 -38.69
CA PRO A 49 -61.73 11.46 -39.90
C PRO A 49 -60.65 10.41 -39.59
N ARG A 50 -60.71 9.31 -40.34
CA ARG A 50 -59.83 8.14 -40.27
C ARG A 50 -58.35 8.57 -40.39
N PRO A 51 -57.48 8.23 -39.43
CA PRO A 51 -56.06 8.55 -39.54
C PRO A 51 -55.43 7.74 -40.68
N THR A 52 -54.88 8.46 -41.65
CA THR A 52 -54.04 7.89 -42.70
C THR A 52 -52.79 7.32 -42.04
N ARG A 53 -52.63 5.99 -42.10
CA ARG A 53 -51.41 5.30 -41.67
C ARG A 53 -50.25 5.69 -42.58
N THR A 54 -49.52 6.73 -42.21
CA THR A 54 -48.16 6.96 -42.73
C THR A 54 -47.28 5.87 -42.15
N ALA A 55 -46.79 4.96 -43.00
CA ALA A 55 -45.85 3.94 -42.59
C ALA A 55 -44.54 4.62 -42.14
N THR A 56 -44.30 4.65 -40.83
CA THR A 56 -42.99 5.01 -40.29
C THR A 56 -41.97 4.02 -40.82
N PRO A 57 -40.95 4.45 -41.59
CA PRO A 57 -39.92 3.54 -42.07
C PRO A 57 -39.25 2.88 -40.86
N LEU A 58 -39.20 1.54 -40.87
CA LEU A 58 -38.48 0.76 -39.88
C LEU A 58 -37.03 1.27 -39.87
N PRO A 59 -36.48 1.71 -38.72
CA PRO A 59 -35.10 2.19 -38.68
C PRO A 59 -34.21 1.08 -39.21
N SER A 60 -33.47 1.37 -40.29
CA SER A 60 -32.46 0.46 -40.82
C SER A 60 -31.57 0.02 -39.65
N PRO A 61 -31.29 -1.30 -39.50
CA PRO A 61 -30.39 -1.76 -38.46
C PRO A 61 -29.09 -1.00 -38.62
N THR A 62 -28.82 -0.11 -37.65
CA THR A 62 -27.56 0.60 -37.60
C THR A 62 -26.53 -0.48 -37.35
N SER A 63 -25.66 -0.76 -38.33
CA SER A 63 -24.60 -1.73 -38.14
C SER A 63 -23.70 -1.17 -37.04
N THR A 64 -23.86 -1.69 -35.82
CA THR A 64 -22.95 -1.39 -34.73
C THR A 64 -21.58 -1.84 -35.18
N ALA A 65 -20.68 -0.89 -35.44
CA ALA A 65 -19.32 -1.19 -35.85
C ALA A 65 -18.72 -2.15 -34.83
N THR A 66 -18.26 -3.32 -35.28
CA THR A 66 -17.57 -4.27 -34.42
C THR A 66 -16.34 -3.55 -33.84
N PRO A 67 -16.19 -3.46 -32.51
CA PRO A 67 -15.06 -2.79 -31.91
C PRO A 67 -13.75 -3.42 -32.43
N LEU A 68 -12.74 -2.58 -32.65
CA LEU A 68 -11.45 -3.03 -33.15
C LEU A 68 -10.72 -3.85 -32.05
N PRO A 69 -9.93 -4.86 -32.43
CA PRO A 69 -9.00 -5.49 -31.51
C PRO A 69 -8.03 -4.47 -30.92
N VAL A 70 -7.65 -4.67 -29.65
CA VAL A 70 -6.68 -3.82 -28.96
C VAL A 70 -5.45 -4.61 -28.55
N THR A 71 -4.31 -3.94 -28.55
CA THR A 71 -3.05 -4.47 -28.03
C THR A 71 -2.92 -4.03 -26.58
N LEU A 72 -2.86 -4.98 -25.65
CA LEU A 72 -2.55 -4.68 -24.27
C LEU A 72 -1.05 -4.45 -24.14
N GLN A 73 -0.68 -3.30 -23.60
CA GLN A 73 0.72 -2.93 -23.40
C GLN A 73 0.89 -2.19 -22.08
N GLY A 74 2.08 -2.28 -21.51
CA GLY A 74 2.39 -1.58 -20.27
C GLY A 74 3.84 -1.75 -19.85
N THR A 75 4.15 -1.20 -18.68
CA THR A 75 5.47 -1.23 -18.08
C THR A 75 5.35 -1.67 -16.63
N LEU A 76 6.08 -2.72 -16.27
CA LEU A 76 6.34 -3.12 -14.90
C LEU A 76 7.54 -2.34 -14.37
N PHE A 77 7.43 -1.74 -13.20
CA PHE A 77 8.55 -1.04 -12.56
C PHE A 77 8.63 -1.39 -11.07
N PHE A 78 9.82 -1.21 -10.50
CA PHE A 78 10.00 -1.35 -9.06
C PHE A 78 9.48 -0.08 -8.39
N ASP A 79 8.30 -0.17 -7.79
CA ASP A 79 7.71 0.90 -6.99
C ASP A 79 8.34 0.87 -5.60
N ILE A 80 9.39 1.66 -5.44
CA ILE A 80 10.21 1.68 -4.24
C ILE A 80 9.49 2.49 -3.16
N ASP A 81 8.97 3.68 -3.52
CA ASP A 81 8.35 4.63 -2.60
C ASP A 81 6.86 4.35 -2.30
N GLY A 82 6.26 3.41 -3.02
CA GLY A 82 4.85 3.04 -2.84
C GLY A 82 3.89 4.08 -3.40
N SER A 83 4.33 4.92 -4.34
CA SER A 83 3.49 5.92 -5.01
C SER A 83 2.62 5.34 -6.13
N GLY A 84 2.91 4.11 -6.57
CA GLY A 84 2.23 3.47 -7.69
C GLY A 84 2.48 4.19 -9.02
N SER A 85 3.47 5.10 -9.06
CA SER A 85 3.83 5.93 -10.22
C SER A 85 5.33 5.86 -10.45
N ARG A 86 5.76 5.55 -11.67
CA ARG A 86 7.19 5.48 -11.99
C ARG A 86 7.82 6.87 -11.96
N ASN A 87 8.66 7.13 -10.97
CA ASN A 87 9.21 8.47 -10.74
C ASN A 87 10.71 8.44 -10.34
N ASN A 88 11.27 9.62 -10.08
CA ASN A 88 12.57 9.73 -9.43
C ASN A 88 12.36 9.68 -7.91
N ILE A 89 13.01 8.75 -7.24
CA ILE A 89 12.96 8.60 -5.79
C ILE A 89 14.26 9.09 -5.14
N GLU A 90 14.15 9.58 -3.91
CA GLU A 90 15.29 9.81 -3.04
C GLU A 90 15.44 8.64 -2.07
N MET A 91 16.64 8.07 -1.99
CA MET A 91 16.94 6.99 -1.04
C MET A 91 18.35 7.07 -0.50
N LYS A 92 18.60 6.39 0.62
CA LYS A 92 19.94 6.23 1.17
C LYS A 92 20.66 5.09 0.44
N TYR A 93 21.82 5.40 -0.13
CA TYR A 93 22.71 4.39 -0.70
C TYR A 93 23.37 3.56 0.39
N TYR A 94 23.47 2.25 0.16
CA TYR A 94 24.29 1.33 0.94
C TYR A 94 24.90 0.30 -0.01
N ASP A 95 26.20 0.06 0.09
CA ASP A 95 26.91 -0.93 -0.73
C ASP A 95 26.32 -2.34 -0.59
N GLY A 96 25.82 -2.68 0.60
CA GLY A 96 25.11 -3.94 0.87
C GLY A 96 23.83 -4.15 0.05
N LEU A 97 23.30 -3.13 -0.66
CA LEU A 97 22.22 -3.31 -1.64
C LEU A 97 22.73 -3.94 -2.94
N ILE A 98 23.99 -3.68 -3.33
CA ILE A 98 24.64 -4.25 -4.51
C ILE A 98 25.39 -5.53 -4.11
N HIS A 99 26.17 -5.46 -3.03
CA HIS A 99 27.10 -6.49 -2.58
C HIS A 99 26.75 -7.00 -1.17
N PRO A 100 25.60 -7.68 -0.97
CA PRO A 100 25.21 -8.14 0.35
C PRO A 100 26.15 -9.25 0.85
N LYS A 101 26.62 -9.12 2.09
CA LYS A 101 27.40 -10.17 2.78
C LYS A 101 26.68 -11.51 2.88
N ASN A 102 25.35 -11.50 2.96
CA ASN A 102 24.54 -12.71 3.04
C ASN A 102 23.69 -12.87 1.76
N PRO A 103 23.81 -13.99 1.02
CA PRO A 103 23.04 -14.23 -0.20
C PRO A 103 21.52 -14.17 -0.04
N ARG A 104 20.99 -14.37 1.18
CA ARG A 104 19.56 -14.22 1.49
C ARG A 104 19.05 -12.78 1.33
N PHE A 105 19.95 -11.81 1.42
CA PHE A 105 19.64 -10.38 1.33
C PHE A 105 19.89 -9.78 -0.06
N ARG A 106 20.17 -10.62 -1.07
CA ARG A 106 20.28 -10.17 -2.47
C ARG A 106 19.04 -9.38 -2.92
N GLN A 107 19.31 -8.25 -3.57
CA GLN A 107 18.30 -7.36 -4.11
C GLN A 107 17.77 -7.86 -5.45
N ASN A 108 16.67 -7.25 -5.90
CA ASN A 108 16.20 -7.46 -7.27
C ASN A 108 17.31 -7.02 -8.25
N PRO A 109 17.66 -7.84 -9.25
CA PRO A 109 18.78 -7.56 -10.14
C PRO A 109 18.59 -6.28 -10.97
N ASP A 110 17.36 -5.85 -11.24
CA ASP A 110 17.11 -4.62 -12.00
C ASP A 110 17.37 -3.36 -11.15
N LEU A 111 17.12 -3.43 -9.84
CA LEU A 111 17.57 -2.38 -8.90
C LEU A 111 19.09 -2.36 -8.79
N VAL A 112 19.73 -3.53 -8.66
CA VAL A 112 21.19 -3.64 -8.58
C VAL A 112 21.86 -2.99 -9.80
N LYS A 113 21.41 -3.30 -11.02
CA LYS A 113 21.92 -2.69 -12.25
C LYS A 113 21.83 -1.15 -12.25
N VAL A 114 20.73 -0.59 -11.74
CA VAL A 114 20.56 0.87 -11.65
C VAL A 114 21.52 1.47 -10.63
N LEU A 115 21.70 0.82 -9.47
CA LEU A 115 22.63 1.27 -8.44
C LEU A 115 24.09 1.16 -8.91
N GLU A 116 24.49 0.07 -9.56
CA GLU A 116 25.82 -0.10 -10.15
C GLU A 116 26.12 1.00 -11.18
N ARG A 117 25.16 1.28 -12.07
CA ARG A 117 25.27 2.38 -13.03
C ARG A 117 25.41 3.72 -12.32
N TYR A 118 24.61 3.98 -11.28
CA TYR A 118 24.70 5.22 -10.50
C TYR A 118 26.10 5.39 -9.91
N ILE A 119 26.66 4.36 -9.28
CA ILE A 119 27.98 4.39 -8.66
C ILE A 119 29.10 4.56 -9.69
N LEU A 120 28.97 3.96 -10.88
CA LEU A 120 29.92 4.16 -11.97
C LEU A 120 30.06 5.66 -12.35
N PHE A 121 28.95 6.41 -12.34
CA PHE A 121 28.95 7.84 -12.62
C PHE A 121 29.23 8.72 -11.38
N HIS A 122 29.11 8.16 -10.18
CA HIS A 122 29.29 8.87 -8.91
C HIS A 122 30.22 8.09 -7.96
N PRO A 123 31.52 7.91 -8.32
CA PRO A 123 32.44 7.02 -7.59
C PRO A 123 32.78 7.46 -6.16
N LEU A 124 32.40 8.68 -5.77
CA LEU A 124 32.59 9.20 -4.42
C LEU A 124 31.39 8.97 -3.49
N THR A 125 30.33 8.31 -3.98
CA THR A 125 29.15 7.98 -3.18
C THR A 125 29.53 7.00 -2.06
N LYS A 126 29.14 7.32 -0.83
CA LYS A 126 29.39 6.50 0.36
C LYS A 126 28.07 6.02 0.97
N ASP A 127 28.13 4.97 1.79
CA ASP A 127 26.99 4.52 2.56
C ASP A 127 26.33 5.66 3.36
N GLY A 128 25.01 5.72 3.35
CA GLY A 128 24.21 6.79 3.96
C GLY A 128 24.11 8.08 3.13
N THR A 129 24.72 8.15 1.95
CA THR A 129 24.51 9.26 1.01
C THR A 129 23.09 9.21 0.46
N THR A 130 22.38 10.34 0.43
CA THR A 130 21.10 10.42 -0.29
C THR A 130 21.39 10.47 -1.79
N ILE A 131 20.80 9.55 -2.54
CA ILE A 131 20.89 9.47 -3.99
C ILE A 131 19.50 9.63 -4.60
N THR A 132 19.47 10.11 -5.83
CA THR A 132 18.23 10.19 -6.63
C THR A 132 18.34 9.24 -7.81
N ILE A 133 17.40 8.30 -7.92
CA ILE A 133 17.34 7.34 -9.02
C ILE A 133 15.93 7.28 -9.60
N MET A 134 15.85 7.06 -10.92
CA MET A 134 14.59 6.69 -11.57
C MET A 134 14.25 5.25 -11.18
N GLU A 135 13.00 5.00 -10.84
CA GLU A 135 12.53 3.65 -10.57
C GLU A 135 12.76 2.70 -11.76
N PRO A 136 13.47 1.57 -11.54
CA PRO A 136 13.86 0.67 -12.62
C PRO A 136 12.64 -0.04 -13.22
N GLY A 137 12.71 -0.26 -14.53
CA GLY A 137 11.85 -1.26 -15.17
C GLY A 137 12.19 -2.65 -14.66
N LEU A 138 11.19 -3.53 -14.59
CA LEU A 138 11.36 -4.90 -14.11
C LEU A 138 11.37 -5.89 -15.25
N SER A 139 12.51 -6.52 -15.48
CA SER A 139 12.74 -7.43 -16.60
C SER A 139 12.52 -8.90 -16.23
N GLY A 140 12.09 -9.70 -17.22
CA GLY A 140 11.91 -11.14 -17.02
C GLY A 140 10.68 -11.53 -16.21
N PHE A 141 9.70 -10.63 -16.08
CA PHE A 141 8.40 -10.95 -15.48
C PHE A 141 7.41 -11.36 -16.57
N GLN A 142 6.71 -12.47 -16.35
CA GLN A 142 5.61 -12.88 -17.22
C GLN A 142 4.32 -12.20 -16.78
N VAL A 143 3.68 -11.49 -17.71
CA VAL A 143 2.35 -10.93 -17.56
C VAL A 143 1.41 -11.76 -18.40
N CYS A 144 0.37 -12.32 -17.78
CA CYS A 144 -0.67 -13.06 -18.49
C CYS A 144 -2.01 -12.33 -18.39
N ALA A 145 -2.66 -12.12 -19.52
CA ALA A 145 -4.00 -11.56 -19.62
C ALA A 145 -5.04 -12.65 -19.85
N THR A 146 -6.09 -12.65 -19.03
CA THR A 146 -7.19 -13.60 -19.05
C THR A 146 -8.50 -12.89 -19.35
N LEU A 147 -9.12 -13.18 -20.49
CA LEU A 147 -10.47 -12.73 -20.84
C LEU A 147 -11.48 -13.84 -20.55
N LYS A 148 -12.52 -13.53 -19.78
CA LYS A 148 -13.66 -14.44 -19.46
C LYS A 148 -13.25 -15.83 -18.94
N LYS A 149 -12.07 -15.94 -18.31
CA LYS A 149 -11.47 -17.18 -17.78
C LYS A 149 -11.16 -18.26 -18.84
N THR A 150 -11.12 -17.90 -20.12
CA THR A 150 -10.97 -18.88 -21.22
C THR A 150 -9.81 -18.56 -22.16
N VAL A 151 -9.53 -17.28 -22.40
CA VAL A 151 -8.43 -16.87 -23.28
C VAL A 151 -7.31 -16.34 -22.41
N SER A 152 -6.18 -17.04 -22.38
CA SER A 152 -4.95 -16.59 -21.71
C SER A 152 -3.87 -16.32 -22.75
N MET A 153 -3.27 -15.15 -22.72
CA MET A 153 -2.06 -14.81 -23.47
C MET A 153 -1.03 -14.26 -22.51
N CYS A 154 0.25 -14.47 -22.78
CA CYS A 154 1.31 -13.99 -21.91
C CYS A 154 2.41 -13.30 -22.71
N ALA A 155 3.03 -12.30 -22.09
CA ALA A 155 4.25 -11.66 -22.56
C ALA A 155 5.26 -11.60 -21.42
N VAL A 156 6.55 -11.57 -21.76
CA VAL A 156 7.63 -11.36 -20.78
C VAL A 156 8.11 -9.92 -20.91
N SER A 157 8.33 -9.26 -19.79
CA SER A 157 8.81 -7.88 -19.77
C SER A 157 10.28 -7.77 -20.22
N ASP A 158 10.56 -6.73 -21.01
CA ASP A 158 11.91 -6.39 -21.48
C ASP A 158 12.79 -5.74 -20.40
N ALA A 159 13.98 -5.27 -20.78
CA ALA A 159 14.94 -4.64 -19.86
C ALA A 159 14.43 -3.34 -19.22
N GLU A 160 13.50 -2.66 -19.90
CA GLU A 160 12.85 -1.43 -19.45
C GLU A 160 11.52 -1.71 -18.74
N GLY A 161 11.15 -2.99 -18.59
CA GLY A 161 9.94 -3.46 -17.95
C GLY A 161 8.71 -3.49 -18.87
N ASN A 162 8.86 -3.19 -20.16
CA ASN A 162 7.73 -3.12 -21.07
C ASN A 162 7.27 -4.51 -21.48
N PHE A 163 5.97 -4.67 -21.63
CA PHE A 163 5.33 -5.85 -22.19
C PHE A 163 4.26 -5.43 -23.21
N SER A 164 4.01 -6.29 -24.18
CA SER A 164 2.96 -6.10 -25.18
C SER A 164 2.38 -7.44 -25.61
N MET A 165 1.05 -7.53 -25.68
CA MET A 165 0.33 -8.72 -26.13
C MET A 165 -0.89 -8.31 -26.94
N ALA A 166 -1.04 -8.92 -28.11
CA ALA A 166 -2.18 -8.69 -28.99
C ALA A 166 -3.03 -9.97 -29.07
N ASN A 167 -4.35 -9.81 -29.06
CA ASN A 167 -5.27 -10.91 -29.26
C ASN A 167 -6.54 -10.44 -29.96
N GLU A 168 -6.92 -11.16 -31.00
CA GLU A 168 -8.10 -10.88 -31.82
C GLU A 168 -9.43 -11.03 -31.05
N SER A 169 -9.43 -11.46 -29.79
CA SER A 169 -10.63 -11.57 -28.95
C SER A 169 -10.79 -10.41 -27.97
N ILE A 170 -9.73 -9.67 -27.64
CA ILE A 170 -9.81 -8.53 -26.71
C ILE A 170 -10.25 -7.30 -27.50
N ARG A 171 -11.24 -6.59 -26.95
CA ARG A 171 -11.84 -5.39 -27.53
C ARG A 171 -11.70 -4.22 -26.57
N LEU A 172 -11.68 -3.02 -27.13
CA LEU A 172 -11.74 -1.78 -26.35
C LEU A 172 -12.92 -1.84 -25.37
N GLY A 173 -12.65 -1.65 -24.08
CA GLY A 173 -13.62 -1.70 -23.00
C GLY A 173 -13.80 -3.06 -22.32
N ASP A 174 -13.15 -4.13 -22.81
CA ASP A 174 -13.21 -5.44 -22.17
C ASP A 174 -12.55 -5.42 -20.77
N ALA A 175 -13.17 -6.10 -19.80
CA ALA A 175 -12.54 -6.36 -18.52
C ALA A 175 -11.61 -7.58 -18.63
N VAL A 176 -10.31 -7.35 -18.45
CA VAL A 176 -9.25 -8.35 -18.59
C VAL A 176 -8.57 -8.57 -17.24
N GLY A 177 -8.46 -9.82 -16.82
CA GLY A 177 -7.71 -10.18 -15.61
C GLY A 177 -6.23 -10.38 -15.93
N LEU A 178 -5.34 -9.59 -15.31
CA LEU A 178 -3.90 -9.74 -15.38
C LEU A 178 -3.37 -10.54 -14.20
N THR A 179 -2.41 -11.42 -14.46
CA THR A 179 -1.58 -12.07 -13.44
C THR A 179 -0.12 -11.85 -13.78
N ILE A 180 0.69 -11.61 -12.76
CA ILE A 180 2.11 -11.33 -12.92
C ILE A 180 2.91 -12.37 -12.15
N SER A 181 3.92 -12.94 -12.79
CA SER A 181 4.82 -13.92 -12.19
C SER A 181 6.27 -13.63 -12.57
N ASP A 182 7.19 -13.95 -11.68
CA ASP A 182 8.62 -13.89 -11.98
C ASP A 182 9.01 -15.11 -12.83
N ALA A 183 9.37 -14.88 -14.09
CA ALA A 183 9.73 -15.93 -15.04
C ALA A 183 11.23 -16.25 -15.04
N ARG A 184 12.01 -15.57 -14.19
CA ARG A 184 13.45 -15.84 -14.04
C ARG A 184 13.64 -17.15 -13.29
N GLU A 185 14.70 -17.87 -13.67
CA GLU A 185 15.08 -19.15 -13.03
C GLU A 185 15.44 -18.93 -11.55
N GLU A 186 16.17 -17.85 -11.26
CA GLU A 186 16.53 -17.47 -9.91
C GLU A 186 15.59 -16.38 -9.38
N LYS A 187 14.77 -16.73 -8.38
CA LYS A 187 13.81 -15.82 -7.74
C LYS A 187 14.48 -14.97 -6.65
N VAL A 188 15.37 -14.09 -7.05
CA VAL A 188 16.10 -13.19 -6.13
C VAL A 188 15.33 -11.88 -5.94
N GLY A 189 15.16 -11.45 -4.68
CA GLY A 189 14.50 -10.18 -4.36
C GLY A 189 13.05 -10.14 -4.85
N THR A 190 12.29 -11.21 -4.56
CA THR A 190 10.94 -11.44 -5.07
C THR A 190 9.99 -10.27 -4.79
N MET A 191 9.22 -9.89 -5.81
CA MET A 191 8.09 -8.99 -5.67
C MET A 191 6.91 -9.73 -5.03
N SER A 192 6.26 -9.10 -4.07
CA SER A 192 5.15 -9.69 -3.30
C SER A 192 3.85 -8.93 -3.48
N TYR A 193 3.94 -7.65 -3.87
CA TYR A 193 2.81 -6.76 -3.98
C TYR A 193 2.83 -6.03 -5.32
N GLN A 194 1.64 -5.67 -5.76
CA GLN A 194 1.41 -4.69 -6.82
C GLN A 194 0.78 -3.45 -6.19
N ASN A 195 1.21 -2.28 -6.64
CA ASN A 195 0.70 -1.00 -6.17
C ASN A 195 0.34 -0.13 -7.36
N ARG A 196 -0.93 0.25 -7.44
CA ARG A 196 -1.47 0.94 -8.61
C ARG A 196 -1.89 2.34 -8.25
N TYR A 197 -1.42 3.31 -9.02
CA TYR A 197 -2.00 4.64 -8.99
C TYR A 197 -3.52 4.62 -9.26
N VAL A 198 -4.28 5.34 -8.44
CA VAL A 198 -5.72 5.55 -8.61
C VAL A 198 -5.99 7.00 -9.02
N LYS A 199 -5.54 7.95 -8.20
CA LYS A 199 -5.66 9.39 -8.46
C LYS A 199 -4.71 10.19 -7.58
N SER A 200 -4.38 11.41 -8.01
CA SER A 200 -3.75 12.41 -7.16
C SER A 200 -4.73 12.88 -6.08
N VAL A 201 -4.18 13.21 -4.91
CA VAL A 201 -4.92 13.73 -3.76
C VAL A 201 -4.20 14.96 -3.25
N THR A 202 -4.94 16.05 -3.05
CA THR A 202 -4.40 17.25 -2.38
C THR A 202 -5.09 17.39 -1.03
N ILE A 203 -4.29 17.42 0.02
CA ILE A 203 -4.74 17.74 1.38
C ILE A 203 -4.31 19.20 1.63
N PRO A 204 -5.25 20.16 1.74
CA PRO A 204 -4.92 21.55 2.01
C PRO A 204 -4.15 21.69 3.32
N ALA A 205 -3.35 22.75 3.44
CA ALA A 205 -2.70 23.08 4.70
C ALA A 205 -3.75 23.28 5.82
N TYR A 206 -3.42 22.83 7.02
CA TYR A 206 -4.28 22.99 8.20
C TYR A 206 -3.45 23.16 9.48
N GLU A 207 -4.09 23.59 10.56
CA GLU A 207 -3.49 23.64 11.89
C GLU A 207 -4.29 22.75 12.83
N MET A 208 -3.60 21.87 13.55
CA MET A 208 -4.22 20.98 14.53
C MET A 208 -3.34 20.96 15.79
N HIS A 209 -3.97 21.22 16.95
CA HIS A 209 -3.26 21.27 18.24
C HIS A 209 -2.02 22.19 18.25
N GLY A 210 -2.05 23.30 17.53
CA GLY A 210 -0.95 24.26 17.43
C GLY A 210 0.19 23.84 16.48
N VAL A 211 0.05 22.71 15.80
CA VAL A 211 0.99 22.26 14.76
C VAL A 211 0.44 22.63 13.39
N LYS A 212 1.23 23.37 12.62
CA LYS A 212 0.91 23.72 11.23
C LYS A 212 1.34 22.59 10.31
N VAL A 213 0.37 21.97 9.66
CA VAL A 213 0.59 20.93 8.65
C VAL A 213 0.55 21.59 7.28
N PRO A 214 1.61 21.47 6.47
CA PRO A 214 1.64 22.06 5.13
C PRO A 214 0.64 21.36 4.21
N GLU A 215 0.36 21.99 3.06
CA GLU A 215 -0.33 21.32 1.96
C GLU A 215 0.45 20.08 1.52
N GLN A 216 -0.27 19.01 1.17
CA GLN A 216 0.31 17.73 0.77
C GLN A 216 -0.28 17.30 -0.57
N HIS A 217 0.59 16.98 -1.51
CA HIS A 217 0.23 16.36 -2.79
C HIS A 217 0.63 14.90 -2.73
N LEU A 218 -0.36 14.05 -2.57
CA LEU A 218 -0.22 12.61 -2.38
C LEU A 218 -0.89 11.87 -3.53
N VAL A 219 -0.79 10.56 -3.49
CA VAL A 219 -1.42 9.65 -4.43
C VAL A 219 -2.26 8.64 -3.66
N GLN A 220 -3.48 8.45 -4.12
CA GLN A 220 -4.24 7.27 -3.72
C GLN A 220 -3.77 6.11 -4.58
N THR A 221 -3.46 4.99 -3.92
CA THR A 221 -3.09 3.76 -4.60
C THR A 221 -4.00 2.60 -4.22
N ASN A 222 -4.00 1.57 -5.04
CA ASN A 222 -4.59 0.27 -4.73
C ASN A 222 -3.46 -0.76 -4.63
N LEU A 223 -3.20 -1.18 -3.39
CA LEU A 223 -2.18 -2.15 -3.05
C LEU A 223 -2.81 -3.54 -3.00
N MET A 224 -2.19 -4.54 -3.63
CA MET A 224 -2.69 -5.92 -3.61
C MET A 224 -1.53 -6.90 -3.58
N LYS A 225 -1.77 -8.13 -3.10
CA LYS A 225 -0.79 -9.22 -3.27
C LYS A 225 -0.60 -9.54 -4.75
N LEU A 226 0.64 -9.79 -5.17
CA LEU A 226 0.98 -10.13 -6.55
C LEU A 226 0.29 -11.41 -7.05
N SER A 227 -0.05 -12.32 -6.13
CA SER A 227 -0.80 -13.54 -6.42
C SER A 227 -2.24 -13.31 -6.85
N ASN A 228 -2.78 -12.10 -6.66
CA ASN A 228 -4.17 -11.80 -6.97
C ASN A 228 -4.31 -11.45 -8.45
N THR A 229 -5.42 -11.90 -9.07
CA THR A 229 -5.77 -11.44 -10.41
C THR A 229 -6.22 -10.00 -10.37
N PHE A 230 -5.68 -9.21 -11.29
CA PHE A 230 -5.90 -7.79 -11.38
C PHE A 230 -6.77 -7.45 -12.59
N ASN A 231 -7.96 -6.88 -12.38
CA ASN A 231 -8.85 -6.56 -13.49
C ASN A 231 -8.57 -5.16 -14.04
N VAL A 232 -8.35 -5.09 -15.34
CA VAL A 232 -8.18 -3.83 -16.10
C VAL A 232 -9.18 -3.71 -17.21
N THR A 233 -9.46 -2.48 -17.59
CA THR A 233 -10.23 -2.21 -18.81
C THR A 233 -9.22 -2.17 -19.95
N ALA A 234 -9.45 -2.97 -20.98
CA ALA A 234 -8.60 -2.95 -22.17
C ALA A 234 -8.82 -1.63 -22.90
N ASP A 235 -7.77 -0.80 -22.94
CA ASP A 235 -7.71 0.43 -23.71
C ASP A 235 -6.39 0.48 -24.52
N ASN A 236 -6.17 1.58 -25.23
CA ASN A 236 -4.94 1.77 -26.02
C ASN A 236 -3.83 2.47 -25.21
N GLU A 237 -4.06 2.76 -23.93
CA GLU A 237 -3.09 3.49 -23.11
C GLU A 237 -2.12 2.51 -22.45
N PRO A 238 -0.80 2.78 -22.48
CA PRO A 238 0.16 1.97 -21.76
C PRO A 238 -0.13 1.96 -20.26
N MET A 239 -0.21 0.77 -19.70
CA MET A 239 -0.43 0.60 -18.27
C MET A 239 0.88 0.76 -17.50
N LEU A 240 0.86 1.49 -16.39
CA LEU A 240 1.97 1.50 -15.43
C LEU A 240 1.59 0.65 -14.22
N ILE A 241 2.41 -0.37 -13.92
CA ILE A 241 2.17 -1.28 -12.80
C ILE A 241 3.41 -1.32 -11.91
N GLY A 242 3.29 -0.70 -10.74
CA GLY A 242 4.32 -0.72 -9.71
C GLY A 242 4.33 -2.06 -8.98
N LEU A 243 5.48 -2.69 -8.87
CA LEU A 243 5.68 -3.89 -8.06
C LEU A 243 6.56 -3.59 -6.86
N MET A 244 6.20 -4.13 -5.70
CA MET A 244 6.92 -3.92 -4.46
C MET A 244 7.32 -5.27 -3.83
N GLN A 245 8.49 -5.31 -3.19
CA GLN A 245 8.95 -6.48 -2.43
C GLN A 245 8.21 -6.62 -1.10
N GLY A 246 8.00 -5.49 -0.41
CA GLY A 246 7.19 -5.32 0.78
C GLY A 246 6.17 -4.21 0.55
N PHE A 247 5.09 -4.15 1.33
CA PHE A 247 4.04 -3.14 1.14
C PHE A 247 4.28 -1.82 1.86
N LEU A 248 5.25 -1.76 2.77
CA LEU A 248 5.58 -0.56 3.52
C LEU A 248 6.75 0.17 2.83
N PRO A 249 6.59 1.44 2.45
CA PRO A 249 7.70 2.31 2.08
C PRO A 249 8.47 2.78 3.32
N TYR A 250 9.56 3.51 3.10
CA TYR A 250 10.54 3.87 4.14
C TYR A 250 10.69 5.36 4.38
N PRO A 251 11.11 5.72 5.61
CA PRO A 251 10.49 5.33 6.86
C PRO A 251 9.37 6.35 7.18
N PRO A 252 8.50 6.08 8.17
CA PRO A 252 7.36 6.93 8.49
C PRO A 252 7.73 8.25 9.18
N LEU A 253 8.95 8.76 9.01
CA LEU A 253 9.43 9.93 9.74
C LEU A 253 10.22 10.85 8.81
N LYS A 254 9.80 12.12 8.72
CA LYS A 254 10.54 13.14 7.98
C LYS A 254 11.83 13.54 8.73
N GLY A 255 12.83 14.03 7.99
CA GLY A 255 14.08 14.52 8.55
C GLY A 255 15.23 13.53 8.34
N SER A 256 15.97 13.21 9.41
CA SER A 256 17.08 12.25 9.39
C SER A 256 16.78 11.08 10.34
N PRO A 257 15.77 10.25 10.01
CA PRO A 257 15.38 9.14 10.84
C PRO A 257 16.49 8.09 10.91
N TYR A 258 16.55 7.38 12.04
CA TYR A 258 17.45 6.25 12.21
C TYR A 258 16.75 5.15 12.99
N ILE A 259 17.12 3.90 12.76
CA ILE A 259 16.60 2.80 13.60
C ILE A 259 17.22 2.94 14.99
N TYR A 260 16.35 3.14 15.98
CA TYR A 260 16.68 3.26 17.39
C TYR A 260 16.73 1.88 18.05
N SER A 261 15.74 1.03 17.76
CA SER A 261 15.69 -0.36 18.25
C SER A 261 15.03 -1.29 17.23
N PHE A 262 15.53 -2.52 17.10
CA PHE A 262 14.93 -3.57 16.28
C PHE A 262 13.94 -4.42 17.09
N PHE A 263 13.02 -5.03 16.35
CA PHE A 263 12.13 -6.08 16.84
C PHE A 263 12.92 -7.25 17.43
N ASP A 264 12.43 -7.79 18.54
CA ASP A 264 13.04 -8.94 19.19
C ASP A 264 12.27 -10.24 18.88
N HIS A 265 12.91 -11.11 18.09
CA HIS A 265 12.37 -12.43 17.74
C HIS A 265 12.59 -13.49 18.84
N ASP A 266 13.34 -13.18 19.91
CA ASP A 266 13.57 -14.10 21.03
C ASP A 266 12.67 -13.76 22.23
N PRO A 267 11.65 -14.58 22.56
CA PRO A 267 10.73 -14.27 23.65
C PRO A 267 11.31 -14.51 25.06
N ARG A 268 12.59 -14.89 25.17
CA ARG A 268 13.24 -15.17 26.46
C ARG A 268 13.82 -13.87 27.03
N ILE A 269 13.41 -13.52 28.24
CA ILE A 269 13.93 -12.37 28.98
C ILE A 269 15.46 -12.38 29.03
N GLY A 270 16.07 -11.26 28.64
CA GLY A 270 17.51 -11.06 28.62
C GLY A 270 18.23 -11.66 27.40
N TYR A 271 17.49 -12.17 26.43
CA TYR A 271 18.00 -12.57 25.12
C TYR A 271 17.47 -11.60 24.06
N GLY A 272 18.09 -11.59 22.90
CA GLY A 272 17.64 -10.77 21.79
C GLY A 272 18.02 -11.43 20.48
N LEU A 273 17.11 -11.41 19.51
CA LEU A 273 17.34 -11.92 18.16
C LEU A 273 16.74 -10.96 17.13
N ASP A 274 17.57 -10.40 16.24
CA ASP A 274 17.08 -9.54 15.16
C ASP A 274 16.71 -10.36 13.90
N TRP A 275 16.08 -9.70 12.92
CA TRP A 275 15.72 -10.28 11.62
C TRP A 275 16.89 -10.85 10.81
N ARG A 276 18.14 -10.47 11.13
CA ARG A 276 19.34 -11.00 10.46
C ARG A 276 19.82 -12.31 11.10
N GLY A 277 19.18 -12.74 12.19
CA GLY A 277 19.62 -13.85 13.01
C GLY A 277 20.78 -13.48 13.94
N ARG A 278 21.09 -12.19 14.12
CA ARG A 278 22.11 -11.76 15.08
C ARG A 278 21.50 -11.85 16.46
N THR A 279 22.20 -12.53 17.36
CA THR A 279 21.81 -12.58 18.76
C THR A 279 22.49 -11.47 19.54
N GLY A 280 21.86 -11.06 20.64
CA GLY A 280 22.58 -10.39 21.71
C GLY A 280 21.72 -9.58 22.64
N LEU A 281 21.69 -9.96 23.92
CA LEU A 281 21.59 -9.10 25.10
C LEU A 281 22.30 -9.82 26.27
N THR A 282 23.05 -9.11 27.12
CA THR A 282 23.42 -9.52 28.51
C THR A 282 23.67 -8.26 29.37
N PRO A 283 23.63 -8.36 30.70
CA PRO A 283 22.57 -7.87 31.59
C PRO A 283 22.50 -6.34 31.80
N LYS A 284 21.27 -5.81 31.91
CA LYS A 284 20.78 -4.66 32.73
C LYS A 284 21.64 -3.38 32.88
N THR A 285 22.64 -3.15 32.05
CA THR A 285 23.37 -1.90 32.02
C THR A 285 22.93 -1.15 30.77
N TYR A 286 22.31 -0.01 31.02
CA TYR A 286 21.62 0.90 30.10
C TYR A 286 22.55 1.56 29.05
N ASN A 287 23.58 0.84 28.58
CA ASN A 287 24.44 1.27 27.49
C ASN A 287 24.05 0.45 26.26
N HIS A 288 23.40 1.10 25.31
CA HIS A 288 22.90 0.51 24.07
C HIS A 288 23.82 -0.59 23.53
N PRO A 289 23.36 -1.85 23.45
CA PRO A 289 24.16 -2.90 22.84
C PRO A 289 24.45 -2.51 21.38
N PRO A 290 25.60 -2.92 20.81
CA PRO A 290 26.02 -2.52 19.46
C PRO A 290 25.01 -2.91 18.37
N ASN A 291 24.09 -3.83 18.68
CA ASN A 291 23.07 -4.34 17.77
C ASN A 291 21.73 -3.57 17.81
N LYS A 292 21.56 -2.56 18.69
CA LYS A 292 20.30 -1.80 18.87
C LYS A 292 19.08 -2.70 19.10
N MET A 293 19.20 -3.71 19.96
CA MET A 293 18.06 -4.54 20.35
C MET A 293 17.53 -4.16 21.73
N THR A 294 16.22 -4.22 21.89
CA THR A 294 15.51 -4.04 23.16
C THR A 294 14.75 -5.31 23.47
N ASP A 295 14.97 -5.88 24.67
CA ASP A 295 14.38 -7.14 25.13
C ASP A 295 12.85 -7.11 25.04
N ASN A 296 12.26 -8.08 24.34
CA ASN A 296 10.82 -8.20 24.09
C ASN A 296 10.18 -6.98 23.40
N LEU A 297 10.91 -6.26 22.52
CA LEU A 297 10.30 -5.24 21.68
C LEU A 297 9.44 -5.88 20.59
N ASP A 298 8.14 -5.59 20.59
CA ASP A 298 7.14 -6.08 19.65
C ASP A 298 6.88 -5.11 18.48
N GLY A 299 7.94 -4.39 18.08
CA GLY A 299 7.91 -3.43 16.98
C GLY A 299 9.32 -2.96 16.61
N VAL A 300 9.41 -1.90 15.81
CA VAL A 300 10.66 -1.21 15.48
C VAL A 300 10.58 0.21 15.98
N ASP A 301 11.59 0.63 16.74
CA ASP A 301 11.68 2.02 17.18
C ASP A 301 12.49 2.82 16.17
N ILE A 302 11.90 3.90 15.68
CA ILE A 302 12.50 4.81 14.71
C ILE A 302 12.75 6.13 15.41
N GLY A 303 14.03 6.43 15.65
CA GLY A 303 14.47 7.67 16.29
C GLY A 303 14.47 8.85 15.32
N GLY A 304 14.22 10.03 15.88
CA GLY A 304 14.30 11.31 15.20
C GLY A 304 14.14 12.46 16.18
N GLN A 305 13.97 13.68 15.68
CA GLN A 305 13.77 14.84 16.55
C GLN A 305 12.33 14.88 17.04
N LYS A 306 12.13 15.34 18.28
CA LYS A 306 10.79 15.61 18.79
C LYS A 306 10.13 16.66 17.88
N GLY A 307 8.91 16.40 17.42
CA GLY A 307 8.18 17.29 16.52
C GLY A 307 8.32 16.95 15.03
N ASP A 308 9.26 16.08 14.64
CA ASP A 308 9.36 15.61 13.25
C ASP A 308 8.04 14.99 12.79
N PHE A 309 7.62 15.29 11.56
CA PHE A 309 6.36 14.76 11.02
C PHE A 309 6.42 13.25 10.83
N VAL A 310 5.40 12.58 11.33
CA VAL A 310 5.17 11.15 11.15
C VAL A 310 4.19 10.92 10.00
N LEU A 311 4.55 10.03 9.08
CA LEU A 311 3.83 9.76 7.85
C LEU A 311 3.14 8.39 7.91
N SER A 312 1.91 8.32 7.39
CA SER A 312 1.27 7.04 7.10
C SER A 312 2.07 6.32 6.01
N MET A 313 2.29 5.02 6.18
CA MET A 313 3.00 4.16 5.22
C MET A 313 2.05 3.47 4.24
N GLY A 314 0.75 3.77 4.32
CA GLY A 314 -0.23 3.14 3.46
C GLY A 314 -1.51 3.94 3.37
N PHE A 315 -2.27 3.63 2.32
CA PHE A 315 -3.64 4.09 2.18
C PHE A 315 -4.57 3.21 3.01
N GLY A 316 -5.49 3.82 3.75
CA GLY A 316 -6.43 3.06 4.59
C GLY A 316 -7.18 3.88 5.61
N MET A 317 -7.91 3.20 6.49
CA MET A 317 -8.65 3.85 7.58
C MET A 317 -7.77 3.98 8.81
N ALA A 318 -7.61 5.20 9.30
CA ALA A 318 -6.85 5.52 10.51
C ALA A 318 -7.75 5.80 11.70
N ALA A 319 -7.32 5.34 12.87
CA ALA A 319 -7.95 5.64 14.15
C ALA A 319 -6.92 6.21 15.13
N ALA A 320 -7.29 7.32 15.79
CA ALA A 320 -6.50 7.90 16.87
C ALA A 320 -6.86 7.25 18.22
N ARG A 321 -5.87 6.94 19.04
CA ARG A 321 -6.10 6.47 20.42
C ARG A 321 -5.02 6.96 21.37
N LYS A 322 -5.30 6.88 22.67
CA LYS A 322 -4.33 7.15 23.73
C LYS A 322 -4.28 5.96 24.68
N SER A 323 -3.09 5.58 25.10
CA SER A 323 -2.90 4.59 26.17
C SER A 323 -1.83 5.07 27.15
N GLU A 324 -1.91 4.59 28.39
CA GLU A 324 -0.94 4.94 29.43
C GLU A 324 0.48 4.50 29.05
N THR A 325 0.63 3.30 28.50
CA THR A 325 1.93 2.74 28.13
C THR A 325 2.45 3.27 26.81
N MET A 326 1.65 3.23 25.73
CA MET A 326 2.09 3.57 24.37
C MET A 326 1.89 5.05 24.01
N GLY A 327 1.30 5.83 24.91
CA GLY A 327 1.05 7.25 24.69
C GLY A 327 0.00 7.53 23.64
N ASN A 328 0.22 8.59 22.87
CA ASN A 328 -0.57 8.93 21.70
C ASN A 328 -0.26 7.95 20.56
N GLN A 329 -1.30 7.39 19.96
CA GLN A 329 -1.17 6.42 18.89
C GLN A 329 -2.08 6.75 17.72
N VAL A 330 -1.62 6.39 16.52
CA VAL A 330 -2.43 6.27 15.31
C VAL A 330 -2.34 4.82 14.84
N VAL A 331 -3.48 4.20 14.55
CA VAL A 331 -3.54 2.85 13.98
C VAL A 331 -4.15 2.96 12.59
N VAL A 332 -3.44 2.48 11.58
CA VAL A 332 -3.90 2.49 10.18
C VAL A 332 -4.19 1.07 9.74
N MET A 333 -5.44 0.79 9.36
CA MET A 333 -5.82 -0.44 8.66
C MET A 333 -5.56 -0.23 7.18
N ILE A 334 -4.49 -0.84 6.64
CA ILE A 334 -4.10 -0.65 5.24
C ILE A 334 -5.09 -1.38 4.33
N ASP A 335 -5.55 -0.68 3.30
CA ASP A 335 -6.54 -1.23 2.39
C ASP A 335 -6.01 -2.47 1.66
N ASN A 336 -6.88 -3.46 1.46
CA ASN A 336 -6.61 -4.74 0.79
C ASN A 336 -5.46 -5.60 1.37
N ILE A 337 -4.95 -5.25 2.56
CA ILE A 337 -3.93 -5.99 3.30
C ILE A 337 -4.46 -6.29 4.71
N PRO A 338 -4.30 -7.52 5.24
CA PRO A 338 -4.89 -7.87 6.54
C PRO A 338 -4.16 -7.24 7.74
N GLN A 339 -2.99 -6.65 7.53
CA GLN A 339 -2.19 -6.02 8.59
C GLN A 339 -2.64 -4.58 8.86
N SER A 340 -2.65 -4.22 10.15
CA SER A 340 -2.67 -2.84 10.59
C SER A 340 -1.26 -2.35 10.90
N VAL A 341 -1.06 -1.04 10.88
CA VAL A 341 0.19 -0.40 11.27
C VAL A 341 -0.09 0.57 12.40
N THR A 342 0.59 0.39 13.52
CA THR A 342 0.44 1.23 14.71
C THR A 342 1.66 2.11 14.88
N TYR A 343 1.44 3.42 15.00
CA TYR A 343 2.43 4.45 15.29
C TYR A 343 2.23 4.90 16.73
N SER A 344 3.22 4.70 17.61
CA SER A 344 3.11 5.00 19.04
C SER A 344 4.13 6.05 19.50
N HIS A 345 3.96 6.50 20.75
CA HIS A 345 4.78 7.53 21.41
C HIS A 345 4.72 8.92 20.76
N LEU A 346 3.72 9.19 19.92
CA LEU A 346 3.58 10.45 19.20
C LEU A 346 3.49 11.64 20.17
N ASP A 347 4.05 12.79 19.81
CA ASP A 347 3.88 14.01 20.60
C ASP A 347 2.49 14.61 20.36
N THR A 348 2.13 14.74 19.09
CA THR A 348 0.82 15.24 18.64
C THR A 348 0.22 14.28 17.61
N ILE A 349 -1.10 14.07 17.69
CA ILE A 349 -1.88 13.37 16.66
C ILE A 349 -2.44 14.43 15.71
N LEU A 350 -2.29 14.24 14.41
CA LEU A 350 -2.66 15.21 13.37
C LEU A 350 -3.77 14.71 12.45
N ILE A 351 -4.54 13.73 12.90
CA ILE A 351 -5.75 13.25 12.22
C ILE A 351 -6.95 13.41 13.15
N THR A 352 -8.15 13.40 12.58
CA THR A 352 -9.38 13.25 13.38
C THR A 352 -9.53 11.80 13.87
N GLU A 353 -10.41 11.57 14.85
CA GLU A 353 -10.50 10.28 15.56
C GLU A 353 -10.65 9.05 14.64
N LEU A 354 -11.42 9.17 13.55
CA LEU A 354 -11.56 8.17 12.50
C LEU A 354 -11.52 8.85 11.13
N GLN A 355 -10.53 8.55 10.31
CA GLN A 355 -10.30 9.22 9.03
C GLN A 355 -9.59 8.31 8.02
N GLU A 356 -9.96 8.40 6.76
CA GLU A 356 -9.17 7.85 5.65
C GLU A 356 -7.85 8.63 5.51
N VAL A 357 -6.74 7.90 5.44
CA VAL A 357 -5.39 8.45 5.24
C VAL A 357 -4.74 7.87 4.00
N PHE A 358 -3.85 8.63 3.39
CA PHE A 358 -3.10 8.25 2.19
C PHE A 358 -1.66 7.86 2.53
N ASN A 359 -1.01 7.07 1.67
CA ASN A 359 0.43 6.83 1.79
C ASN A 359 1.18 8.17 1.73
N GLY A 360 2.12 8.39 2.66
CA GLY A 360 2.87 9.63 2.82
C GLY A 360 2.13 10.74 3.57
N GLN A 361 0.86 10.56 3.96
CA GLN A 361 0.12 11.59 4.69
C GLN A 361 0.70 11.81 6.09
N ILE A 362 0.89 13.08 6.47
CA ILE A 362 1.23 13.47 7.84
C ILE A 362 0.08 13.10 8.78
N ILE A 363 0.35 12.23 9.75
CA ILE A 363 -0.61 11.70 10.73
C ILE A 363 -0.31 12.07 12.18
N GLY A 364 0.89 12.58 12.45
CA GLY A 364 1.32 12.95 13.79
C GLY A 364 2.70 13.59 13.81
N THR A 365 3.22 13.84 15.00
CA THR A 365 4.60 14.26 15.23
C THR A 365 5.31 13.31 16.18
N ASN A 366 6.61 13.13 15.97
CA ASN A 366 7.46 12.27 16.79
C ASN A 366 7.57 12.80 18.21
N GLY A 367 7.54 11.91 19.19
CA GLY A 367 7.39 12.30 20.60
C GLY A 367 7.94 11.31 21.60
N ARG A 368 7.47 11.49 22.83
CA ARG A 368 7.86 10.70 24.01
C ARG A 368 6.66 10.41 24.93
N THR A 369 5.46 10.38 24.37
CA THR A 369 4.28 10.13 25.20
C THR A 369 4.18 8.66 25.56
N GLY A 370 3.59 8.36 26.72
CA GLY A 370 3.54 7.00 27.27
C GLY A 370 4.47 6.83 28.46
N LYS A 371 4.58 5.61 28.96
CA LYS A 371 5.31 5.28 30.18
C LYS A 371 6.74 4.83 29.87
N ASP A 372 7.70 5.30 30.67
CA ASP A 372 9.12 4.89 30.60
C ASP A 372 9.79 5.12 29.23
N VAL A 373 9.33 6.12 28.47
CA VAL A 373 9.83 6.46 27.13
C VAL A 373 11.10 7.31 27.20
N GLY A 374 12.23 6.69 26.82
CA GLY A 374 13.58 7.25 26.86
C GLY A 374 13.81 8.46 25.96
N ALA A 375 14.26 8.27 24.72
CA ALA A 375 14.46 9.36 23.74
C ALA A 375 13.23 9.50 22.82
N PRO A 376 13.04 10.64 22.09
CA PRO A 376 11.97 10.74 21.11
C PRO A 376 12.10 9.71 19.98
N HIS A 377 11.07 8.90 19.80
CA HIS A 377 11.00 7.90 18.73
C HIS A 377 9.54 7.56 18.41
N VAL A 378 9.34 7.01 17.21
CA VAL A 378 8.10 6.34 16.83
C VAL A 378 8.30 4.86 17.04
N HIS A 379 7.53 4.26 17.93
CA HIS A 379 7.41 2.81 18.00
C HIS A 379 6.41 2.34 16.96
N LEU A 380 6.87 1.52 16.02
CA LEU A 380 6.13 1.03 14.88
C LEU A 380 5.84 -0.46 15.02
N ASP A 381 4.56 -0.81 15.11
CA ASP A 381 4.09 -2.21 15.15
C ASP A 381 3.27 -2.53 13.91
N VAL A 382 3.46 -3.74 13.38
CA VAL A 382 2.72 -4.28 12.23
C VAL A 382 1.91 -5.50 12.67
N GLY A 383 0.58 -5.38 12.57
CA GLY A 383 -0.35 -6.48 12.79
C GLY A 383 -0.77 -6.72 14.25
N ASN A 384 -0.37 -5.89 15.23
CA ASN A 384 -0.63 -6.09 16.67
C ASN A 384 -0.12 -7.43 17.24
N THR A 385 0.75 -8.16 16.51
CA THR A 385 1.04 -9.57 16.80
C THR A 385 2.43 -10.06 16.39
N GLY A 386 3.43 -9.18 16.27
CA GLY A 386 4.81 -9.62 16.12
C GLY A 386 5.29 -9.91 14.69
N VAL A 387 4.91 -9.05 13.74
CA VAL A 387 5.53 -9.03 12.42
C VAL A 387 6.63 -7.99 12.42
N ASP A 388 7.89 -8.44 12.39
CA ASP A 388 9.02 -7.55 12.15
C ASP A 388 8.92 -6.97 10.72
N PRO A 389 8.88 -5.64 10.55
CA PRO A 389 8.93 -4.99 9.25
C PRO A 389 10.07 -5.46 8.33
N PHE A 390 11.21 -5.83 8.91
CA PHE A 390 12.38 -6.34 8.19
C PHE A 390 12.30 -7.84 7.84
N GLY A 391 11.34 -8.57 8.41
CA GLY A 391 11.09 -9.98 8.16
C GLY A 391 11.58 -10.90 9.29
N ASP A 392 11.36 -12.21 9.11
CA ASP A 392 11.71 -13.24 10.08
C ASP A 392 13.09 -13.87 9.79
N PRO A 393 13.95 -14.07 10.81
CA PRO A 393 15.29 -14.62 10.62
C PRO A 393 15.30 -16.07 10.13
N ASN A 394 14.22 -16.82 10.38
CA ASN A 394 14.02 -18.19 9.92
C ASN A 394 13.21 -18.27 8.62
N GLY A 395 12.75 -17.12 8.08
CA GLY A 395 11.93 -17.03 6.87
C GLY A 395 10.50 -17.50 7.05
N THR A 396 9.95 -17.51 8.28
CA THR A 396 8.57 -17.97 8.54
C THR A 396 7.52 -17.03 7.92
N TYR A 397 7.85 -15.73 7.82
CA TYR A 397 7.07 -14.74 7.09
C TYR A 397 7.98 -13.80 6.30
N ALA A 398 7.41 -13.19 5.26
CA ALA A 398 8.11 -12.29 4.39
C ALA A 398 8.33 -10.92 5.04
N GLN A 399 9.43 -10.28 4.67
CA GLN A 399 9.68 -8.86 4.90
C GLN A 399 8.51 -8.02 4.36
N VAL A 400 8.07 -7.03 5.14
CA VAL A 400 6.97 -6.14 4.73
C VAL A 400 7.43 -4.74 4.39
N TRP A 401 8.64 -4.33 4.77
CA TRP A 401 9.31 -3.16 4.19
C TRP A 401 9.90 -3.44 2.81
N SER A 402 9.83 -2.47 1.90
CA SER A 402 10.59 -2.51 0.65
C SER A 402 12.09 -2.65 0.94
N ARG A 403 12.72 -3.71 0.43
CA ARG A 403 14.13 -4.01 0.75
C ARG A 403 15.09 -2.97 0.21
N ALA A 404 14.71 -2.20 -0.80
CA ALA A 404 15.48 -1.04 -1.28
C ALA A 404 15.86 -0.08 -0.15
N PHE A 405 15.03 -0.02 0.89
CA PHE A 405 15.28 0.79 2.06
C PHE A 405 15.68 0.00 3.30
N SER A 406 15.75 -1.33 3.18
CA SER A 406 16.35 -2.13 4.22
C SER A 406 17.85 -1.87 4.19
N PRO A 407 18.42 -1.39 5.28
CA PRO A 407 19.85 -1.31 5.47
C PRO A 407 20.32 -2.74 5.70
N ALA A 408 20.52 -3.45 4.60
CA ALA A 408 20.98 -4.83 4.56
C ALA A 408 22.24 -5.01 5.42
N GLU A 409 23.00 -3.93 5.61
CA GLU A 409 24.22 -3.87 6.40
C GLU A 409 24.30 -2.60 7.25
N PHE A 410 23.27 -2.28 8.04
CA PHE A 410 23.60 -1.45 9.20
C PHE A 410 24.70 -2.15 10.00
N PRO A 411 25.83 -1.47 10.29
CA PRO A 411 26.95 -2.06 11.02
C PRO A 411 26.48 -2.74 12.32
#